data_AF-A0A9E0WG41-F1
#
_entry.id   AF-A0A9E0WG41-F1
#
_cell.length_a   1.000
_cell.length_b   1.000
_cell.length_c   1.000
_cell.angle_alpha   90.00
_cell.angle_beta   90.00
_cell.angle_gamma   90.00
#
_symmetry.space_group_name_H-M   'P 1'
#
loop_
_entity.id
_entity.type
_entity.pdbx_description
1 polymer ?
#
loop_
_entity_poly.entity_id
_entity_poly.type
_entity_poly.pdbx_seq_one_letter_code
_entity_poly.pdbx_strand_id
1 'polypeptide(L)'
;MTASRFWIGVEFMPASFVQAAASHPRPILCGQIAEAAAMRSALSNRLDQAEWHDLALTSPIGQGYLLDLLRQRGPIEHIFLALPAISCASAETAGNAPRPLDEVLSETRHAIEGFIAVLRGAEAALDGAIGAGLTLLRVDPAEHSSPMVHALAAFTDEWIARETERWATQRLSLAQLMVESVDQ
;
A
#
# COMPACT_ATOMS: atom_id res chain seq x y z
N MET A 1 -25.04 -5.78 -10.69
CA MET A 1 -23.67 -6.14 -11.11
C MET A 1 -22.94 -6.58 -9.86
N THR A 2 -22.38 -7.79 -9.83
CA THR A 2 -21.47 -8.18 -8.76
C THR A 2 -20.14 -7.47 -9.00
N ALA A 3 -19.69 -6.67 -8.04
CA ALA A 3 -18.29 -6.29 -8.01
C ALA A 3 -17.44 -7.56 -8.03
N SER A 4 -16.25 -7.50 -8.64
CA SER A 4 -15.38 -8.69 -8.72
C SER A 4 -13.90 -8.33 -8.83
N ARG A 5 -13.47 -7.21 -8.24
CA ARG A 5 -12.06 -6.79 -8.30
C ARG A 5 -11.56 -6.38 -6.92
N PHE A 6 -10.37 -6.86 -6.59
CA PHE A 6 -9.67 -6.62 -5.34
C PHE A 6 -8.30 -6.07 -5.70
N TRP A 7 -7.96 -4.90 -5.19
CA TRP A 7 -6.72 -4.20 -5.51
C TRP A 7 -5.73 -4.28 -4.35
N ILE A 8 -4.44 -4.41 -4.67
CA ILE A 8 -3.38 -4.46 -3.67
C ILE A 8 -2.13 -3.70 -4.10
N GLY A 9 -1.63 -2.89 -3.18
CA GLY A 9 -0.28 -2.33 -3.17
C GLY A 9 0.68 -3.37 -2.62
N VAL A 10 1.57 -3.86 -3.47
CA VAL A 10 2.43 -5.02 -3.19
C VAL A 10 3.81 -4.64 -2.67
N GLU A 11 4.22 -3.37 -2.80
CA GLU A 11 5.48 -2.90 -2.22
C GLU A 11 5.43 -3.13 -0.71
N PHE A 12 6.44 -3.81 -0.17
CA PHE A 12 6.55 -4.11 1.26
C PHE A 12 5.38 -4.93 1.83
N MET A 13 4.60 -5.59 0.98
CA MET A 13 3.52 -6.45 1.43
C MET A 13 4.07 -7.83 1.84
N PRO A 14 3.64 -8.40 2.98
CA PRO A 14 4.01 -9.76 3.35
C PRO A 14 3.53 -10.78 2.31
N ALA A 15 4.36 -11.80 2.02
CA ALA A 15 4.04 -12.83 1.02
C ALA A 15 2.70 -13.54 1.30
N SER A 16 2.31 -13.68 2.57
CA SER A 16 1.02 -14.26 2.98
C SER A 16 -0.19 -13.45 2.47
N PHE A 17 -0.12 -12.12 2.52
CA PHE A 17 -1.18 -11.28 1.99
C PHE A 17 -1.21 -11.30 0.46
N VAL A 18 -0.03 -11.33 -0.17
CA VAL A 18 0.10 -11.49 -1.61
C VAL A 18 -0.48 -12.83 -2.09
N GLN A 19 -0.37 -13.90 -1.29
CA GLN A 19 -1.02 -15.19 -1.58
C GLN A 19 -2.54 -15.14 -1.35
N ALA A 20 -2.99 -14.47 -0.28
CA ALA A 20 -4.41 -14.28 -0.01
C ALA A 20 -5.07 -13.50 -1.16
N ALA A 21 -4.41 -12.44 -1.62
CA ALA A 21 -4.76 -11.67 -2.80
C ALA A 21 -5.02 -12.52 -4.03
N ALA A 22 -4.07 -13.40 -4.33
CA ALA A 22 -4.10 -14.25 -5.50
C ALA A 22 -5.19 -15.33 -5.41
N SER A 23 -5.90 -15.43 -4.28
CA SER A 23 -7.11 -16.24 -4.15
C SER A 23 -8.37 -15.49 -4.60
N HIS A 24 -8.30 -14.17 -4.78
CA HIS A 24 -9.39 -13.39 -5.31
C HIS A 24 -9.60 -13.72 -6.81
N PRO A 25 -10.84 -13.77 -7.34
CA PRO A 25 -11.09 -14.18 -8.72
C PRO A 25 -10.41 -13.31 -9.80
N ARG A 26 -10.20 -12.03 -9.50
CA ARG A 26 -9.51 -11.05 -10.38
C ARG A 26 -8.74 -10.03 -9.53
N PRO A 27 -7.58 -10.40 -8.97
CA PRO A 27 -6.74 -9.48 -8.22
C PRO A 27 -6.08 -8.46 -9.17
N ILE A 28 -5.94 -7.22 -8.72
CA ILE A 28 -5.07 -6.21 -9.34
C ILE A 28 -3.94 -5.93 -8.37
N LEU A 29 -2.71 -6.11 -8.83
CA LEU A 29 -1.52 -6.08 -8.00
C LEU A 29 -0.57 -5.01 -8.55
N CYS A 30 -0.20 -4.05 -7.71
CA CYS A 30 0.56 -2.85 -8.09
C CYS A 30 1.78 -2.63 -7.19
N GLY A 31 2.97 -2.54 -7.79
CA GLY A 31 4.22 -2.17 -7.11
C GLY A 31 5.47 -2.72 -7.80
N GLN A 32 6.65 -2.43 -7.25
CA GLN A 32 7.96 -2.82 -7.77
C GLN A 32 8.30 -4.32 -7.61
N ILE A 33 7.54 -5.19 -8.26
CA ILE A 33 7.72 -6.66 -8.14
C ILE A 33 8.93 -7.18 -8.93
N ALA A 34 9.43 -6.42 -9.90
CA ALA A 34 10.63 -6.82 -10.66
C ALA A 34 11.82 -7.16 -9.75
N GLU A 35 11.86 -6.53 -8.57
CA GLU A 35 12.92 -6.67 -7.58
C GLU A 35 12.58 -7.69 -6.46
N ALA A 36 11.31 -8.14 -6.37
CA ALA A 36 10.82 -9.02 -5.31
C ALA A 36 10.70 -10.50 -5.75
N ALA A 37 11.83 -11.19 -5.84
CA ALA A 37 11.91 -12.60 -6.30
C ALA A 37 11.04 -13.56 -5.45
N ALA A 38 10.98 -13.35 -4.13
CA ALA A 38 10.16 -14.14 -3.21
C ALA A 38 8.67 -14.03 -3.52
N MET A 39 8.19 -12.81 -3.80
CA MET A 39 6.80 -12.56 -4.19
C MET A 39 6.46 -13.21 -5.53
N ARG A 40 7.33 -13.07 -6.54
CA ARG A 40 7.14 -13.73 -7.84
C ARG A 40 7.04 -15.25 -7.72
N SER A 41 7.87 -15.85 -6.86
CA SER A 41 7.82 -17.29 -6.56
C SER A 41 6.49 -17.68 -5.90
N ALA A 42 6.08 -16.93 -4.87
CA ALA A 42 4.81 -17.14 -4.15
C ALA A 42 3.58 -17.06 -5.05
N LEU A 43 3.67 -16.29 -6.13
CA LEU A 43 2.58 -16.03 -7.07
C LEU A 43 2.60 -16.91 -8.31
N SER A 44 3.71 -17.60 -8.60
CA SER A 44 4.01 -18.28 -9.86
C SER A 44 2.86 -19.15 -10.43
N ASN A 45 2.12 -19.86 -9.59
CA ASN A 45 1.00 -20.73 -10.01
C ASN A 45 -0.36 -20.02 -10.14
N ARG A 46 -0.43 -18.72 -9.83
CA ARG A 46 -1.66 -17.91 -9.81
C ARG A 46 -1.56 -16.62 -10.60
N LEU A 47 -0.38 -16.35 -11.20
CA LEU A 47 -0.11 -15.18 -12.04
C LEU A 47 -1.14 -15.05 -13.18
N ASP A 48 -1.58 -16.18 -13.76
CA ASP A 48 -2.47 -16.22 -14.92
C ASP A 48 -3.84 -15.57 -14.68
N GLN A 49 -4.27 -15.43 -13.43
CA GLN A 49 -5.58 -14.85 -13.05
C GLN A 49 -5.47 -13.42 -12.51
N ALA A 50 -4.26 -12.96 -12.25
CA ALA A 50 -4.00 -11.65 -11.67
C ALA A 50 -3.56 -10.64 -12.73
N GLU A 51 -4.05 -9.40 -12.58
CA GLU A 51 -3.60 -8.26 -13.36
C GLU A 51 -2.45 -7.58 -12.61
N TRP A 52 -1.34 -7.35 -13.30
CA TRP A 52 -0.09 -6.89 -12.69
C TRP A 52 0.36 -5.56 -13.29
N HIS A 53 0.74 -4.63 -12.42
CA HIS A 53 1.32 -3.36 -12.83
C HIS A 53 2.59 -3.07 -12.04
N ASP A 54 3.70 -2.99 -12.76
CA ASP A 54 4.99 -2.57 -12.22
C ASP A 54 5.03 -1.05 -12.16
N LEU A 55 4.93 -0.50 -10.95
CA LEU A 55 4.92 0.94 -10.70
C LEU A 55 5.52 1.22 -9.32
N ALA A 56 6.21 2.35 -9.19
CA ALA A 56 6.81 2.80 -7.94
C ALA A 56 5.87 3.78 -7.22
N LEU A 57 5.27 3.39 -6.09
CA LEU A 57 4.34 4.26 -5.35
C LEU A 57 5.03 5.47 -4.71
N THR A 58 6.34 5.37 -4.51
CA THR A 58 7.20 6.48 -4.08
C THR A 58 7.51 7.49 -5.18
N SER A 59 7.05 7.27 -6.41
CA SER A 59 7.26 8.19 -7.54
C SER A 59 5.96 8.89 -7.95
N PRO A 60 6.01 10.17 -8.36
CA PRO A 60 4.84 10.86 -8.91
C PRO A 60 4.23 10.15 -10.12
N ILE A 61 5.05 9.49 -10.94
CA ILE A 61 4.61 8.73 -12.12
C ILE A 61 3.81 7.50 -11.70
N GLY A 62 4.32 6.72 -10.76
CA GLY A 62 3.61 5.54 -10.26
C GLY A 62 2.32 5.91 -9.51
N GLN A 63 2.33 7.01 -8.76
CA GLN A 63 1.12 7.56 -8.13
C GLN A 63 0.07 7.94 -9.18
N GLY A 64 0.46 8.68 -10.23
CA GLY A 64 -0.45 9.05 -11.32
C GLY A 64 -1.00 7.82 -12.05
N TYR A 65 -0.15 6.84 -12.34
CA TYR A 65 -0.56 5.58 -12.96
C TYR A 65 -1.59 4.84 -12.10
N LEU A 66 -1.35 4.74 -10.79
CA LEU A 66 -2.29 4.10 -9.87
C LEU A 66 -3.64 4.82 -9.83
N LEU A 67 -3.65 6.16 -9.77
CA LEU A 67 -4.90 6.92 -9.82
C LEU A 67 -5.68 6.66 -11.11
N ASP A 68 -4.97 6.59 -12.24
CA ASP A 68 -5.59 6.25 -13.52
C ASP A 68 -6.12 4.81 -13.53
N LEU A 69 -5.41 3.85 -12.94
CA LEU A 69 -5.93 2.49 -12.76
C LEU A 69 -7.21 2.46 -11.93
N LEU A 70 -7.22 3.11 -10.76
CA LEU A 70 -8.40 3.17 -9.89
C LEU A 70 -9.60 3.75 -10.64
N ARG A 71 -9.39 4.80 -11.43
CA ARG A 71 -10.43 5.42 -12.25
C ARG A 71 -10.93 4.51 -13.38
N GLN A 72 -10.05 3.73 -13.99
CA GLN A 72 -10.39 2.88 -15.14
C GLN A 72 -10.95 1.51 -14.74
N ARG A 73 -10.62 1.03 -13.55
CA ARG A 73 -10.98 -0.29 -13.04
C ARG A 73 -12.15 -0.16 -12.08
N GLY A 74 -13.38 -0.27 -12.57
CA GLY A 74 -14.59 -0.31 -11.73
C GLY A 74 -15.41 -1.59 -11.91
N PRO A 75 -16.23 -2.01 -10.92
CA PRO A 75 -16.19 -1.64 -9.50
C PRO A 75 -15.11 -2.43 -8.74
N ILE A 76 -14.41 -1.75 -7.81
CA ILE A 76 -13.43 -2.33 -6.87
C ILE A 76 -14.13 -2.59 -5.55
N GLU A 77 -13.99 -3.81 -5.04
CA GLU A 77 -14.53 -4.21 -3.74
C GLU A 77 -13.68 -3.68 -2.60
N HIS A 78 -12.36 -3.89 -2.69
CA HIS A 78 -11.46 -3.52 -1.60
C HIS A 78 -10.06 -3.23 -2.11
N ILE A 79 -9.38 -2.33 -1.40
CA ILE A 79 -8.00 -1.90 -1.64
C ILE A 79 -7.17 -2.27 -0.42
N PHE A 80 -6.14 -3.09 -0.58
CA PHE A 80 -5.13 -3.30 0.45
C PHE A 80 -3.90 -2.46 0.12
N LEU A 81 -3.58 -1.49 0.96
CA LEU A 81 -2.40 -0.66 0.78
C LEU A 81 -1.36 -1.09 1.80
N ALA A 82 -0.33 -1.81 1.38
CA ALA A 82 0.92 -1.75 2.12
C ALA A 82 1.53 -0.39 1.81
N LEU A 83 1.58 0.48 2.82
CA LEU A 83 2.50 1.59 2.69
C LEU A 83 3.90 0.99 2.67
N PRO A 84 4.85 1.62 1.97
CA PRO A 84 6.21 1.53 2.40
C PRO A 84 6.19 1.84 3.90
N ALA A 85 6.42 0.82 4.74
CA ALA A 85 7.24 1.07 5.90
C ALA A 85 8.41 1.82 5.29
N ILE A 86 8.51 3.12 5.61
CA ILE A 86 9.41 4.06 4.97
C ILE A 86 10.69 3.32 4.62
N SER A 87 11.22 3.48 3.42
CA SER A 87 12.57 3.02 3.10
C SER A 87 13.65 3.64 4.03
N CYS A 88 13.27 4.36 5.09
CA CYS A 88 14.09 4.60 6.27
C CYS A 88 14.33 3.34 7.13
N ALA A 89 13.45 2.34 7.16
CA ALA A 89 13.64 1.12 7.94
C ALA A 89 14.39 0.00 7.19
N SER A 90 14.19 -0.14 5.88
CA SER A 90 14.78 -1.27 5.11
C SER A 90 16.25 -1.06 4.72
N ALA A 91 16.77 0.17 4.76
CA ALA A 91 18.13 0.47 4.30
C ALA A 91 19.11 0.85 5.43
N GLU A 92 18.68 0.91 6.69
CA GLU A 92 19.60 1.16 7.83
C GLU A 92 20.43 -0.09 8.19
N THR A 93 20.08 -1.26 7.66
CA THR A 93 20.90 -2.48 7.78
C THR A 93 22.07 -2.53 6.79
N ALA A 94 22.14 -1.62 5.81
CA ALA A 94 23.19 -1.57 4.80
C ALA A 94 24.31 -0.57 5.14
N GLY A 95 24.91 -0.73 6.32
CA GLY A 95 26.18 -0.08 6.69
C GLY A 95 26.06 1.02 7.74
N ASN A 96 27.00 1.02 8.69
CA ASN A 96 27.11 1.92 9.86
C ASN A 96 27.23 3.44 9.55
N ALA A 97 26.93 3.90 8.33
CA ALA A 97 26.97 5.31 7.97
C ALA A 97 25.56 5.91 8.04
N PRO A 98 25.36 7.03 8.76
CA PRO A 98 24.08 7.72 8.76
C PRO A 98 23.72 8.18 7.33
N ARG A 99 22.49 7.91 6.91
CA ARG A 99 21.99 8.35 5.59
C ARG A 99 21.95 9.88 5.53
N PRO A 100 22.21 10.50 4.36
CA PRO A 100 22.08 11.94 4.19
C PRO A 100 20.65 12.40 4.51
N LEU A 101 20.53 13.48 5.30
CA LEU A 101 19.24 14.01 5.72
C LEU A 101 18.34 14.38 4.54
N ASP A 102 18.91 14.92 3.46
CA ASP A 102 18.16 15.33 2.27
C ASP A 102 17.46 14.14 1.58
N GLU A 103 18.09 12.97 1.56
CA GLU A 103 17.49 11.75 1.02
C GLU A 103 16.32 11.26 1.89
N VAL A 104 16.55 11.20 3.21
CA VAL A 104 15.53 10.79 4.18
C VAL A 104 14.30 11.70 4.12
N LEU A 105 14.51 13.02 4.03
CA LEU A 105 13.43 14.00 3.90
C LEU A 105 12.68 13.86 2.57
N SER A 106 13.41 13.64 1.46
CA SER A 106 12.77 13.45 0.16
C SER A 106 11.93 12.17 0.13
N GLU A 107 12.44 11.05 0.65
CA GLU A 107 11.69 9.79 0.72
C GLU A 107 10.45 9.91 1.61
N THR A 108 10.60 10.54 2.77
CA THR A 108 9.48 10.78 3.70
C THR A 108 8.39 11.60 3.03
N ARG A 109 8.78 12.67 2.31
CA ARG A 109 7.83 13.48 1.54
C ARG A 109 7.08 12.65 0.52
N HIS A 110 7.80 11.88 -0.31
CA HIS A 110 7.17 11.03 -1.33
C HIS A 110 6.23 9.98 -0.72
N ALA A 111 6.57 9.42 0.45
CA ALA A 111 5.70 8.48 1.15
C ALA A 111 4.40 9.15 1.64
N ILE A 112 4.49 10.35 2.21
CA ILE A 112 3.32 11.14 2.65
C ILE A 112 2.45 11.51 1.44
N GLU A 113 3.06 12.06 0.38
CA GLU A 113 2.35 12.45 -0.84
C GLU A 113 1.66 11.24 -1.50
N GLY A 114 2.36 10.11 -1.59
CA GLY A 114 1.82 8.86 -2.11
C GLY A 114 0.66 8.35 -1.27
N PHE A 115 0.80 8.31 0.06
CA PHE A 115 -0.27 7.92 0.97
C PHE A 115 -1.54 8.75 0.77
N ILE A 116 -1.39 10.08 0.74
CA ILE A 116 -2.51 11.01 0.56
C ILE A 116 -3.13 10.82 -0.82
N ALA A 117 -2.31 10.71 -1.87
CA ALA A 117 -2.78 10.51 -3.24
C ALA A 117 -3.62 9.23 -3.35
N VAL A 118 -3.11 8.11 -2.85
CA VAL A 118 -3.83 6.82 -2.90
C VAL A 118 -5.12 6.87 -2.10
N LEU A 119 -5.10 7.41 -0.87
CA LEU A 119 -6.31 7.53 -0.07
C LEU A 119 -7.38 8.37 -0.77
N ARG A 120 -7.02 9.54 -1.32
CA ARG A 120 -7.98 10.41 -2.01
C ARG A 120 -8.45 9.82 -3.33
N GLY A 121 -7.57 9.13 -4.05
CA GLY A 121 -7.93 8.39 -5.25
C GLY A 121 -8.92 7.26 -4.95
N ALA A 122 -8.68 6.52 -3.89
CA ALA A 122 -9.57 5.46 -3.41
C ALA A 122 -10.92 6.01 -2.98
N GLU A 123 -10.95 7.06 -2.14
CA GLU A 123 -12.18 7.75 -1.73
C GLU A 123 -13.01 8.18 -2.95
N ALA A 124 -12.37 8.71 -3.99
CA ALA A 124 -13.05 9.18 -5.20
C ALA A 124 -13.52 8.05 -6.15
N ALA A 125 -12.88 6.89 -6.12
CA ALA A 125 -13.14 5.79 -7.06
C ALA A 125 -13.99 4.65 -6.48
N LEU A 126 -13.95 4.45 -5.16
CA LEU A 126 -14.68 3.37 -4.50
C LEU A 126 -16.18 3.67 -4.43
N ASP A 127 -16.98 2.61 -4.49
CA ASP A 127 -18.44 2.70 -4.46
C ASP A 127 -19.00 2.32 -3.08
N GLY A 128 -19.51 3.30 -2.36
CA GLY A 128 -20.16 3.10 -1.06
C GLY A 128 -21.47 2.29 -1.14
N ALA A 129 -22.08 2.13 -2.31
CA ALA A 129 -23.28 1.30 -2.47
C ALA A 129 -23.00 -0.20 -2.28
N ILE A 130 -21.75 -0.62 -2.55
CA ILE A 130 -21.30 -2.00 -2.33
C ILE A 130 -20.47 -2.14 -1.04
N GLY A 131 -20.38 -1.09 -0.23
CA GLY A 131 -19.58 -1.07 1.00
C GLY A 131 -18.08 -1.18 0.75
N ALA A 132 -17.59 -0.68 -0.39
CA ALA A 132 -16.19 -0.80 -0.75
C ALA A 132 -15.26 -0.10 0.24
N GLY A 133 -14.01 -0.54 0.29
CA GLY A 133 -13.10 -0.05 1.32
C GLY A 133 -11.62 -0.08 0.99
N LEU A 134 -10.86 0.50 1.92
CA LEU A 134 -9.41 0.47 1.94
C LEU A 134 -8.94 -0.02 3.31
N THR A 135 -8.06 -1.00 3.31
CA THR A 135 -7.30 -1.41 4.49
C THR A 135 -5.84 -1.06 4.30
N LEU A 136 -5.35 -0.21 5.19
CA LEU A 136 -3.94 0.04 5.32
C LEU A 136 -3.28 -1.11 6.08
N LEU A 137 -2.25 -1.70 5.50
CA LEU A 137 -1.37 -2.65 6.18
C LEU A 137 -0.26 -1.87 6.89
N ARG A 138 -0.21 -2.07 8.21
CA ARG A 138 0.68 -1.36 9.12
C ARG A 138 1.73 -2.32 9.65
N VAL A 139 2.99 -2.04 9.37
CA VAL A 139 4.11 -2.71 10.04
C VAL A 139 4.46 -1.88 11.27
N ASP A 140 4.55 -2.53 12.44
CA ASP A 140 5.02 -1.85 13.65
C ASP A 140 6.51 -1.50 13.46
N PRO A 141 6.93 -0.24 13.66
CA PRO A 141 8.34 0.08 13.69
C PRO A 141 9.04 -0.80 14.74
N ALA A 142 10.14 -1.46 14.36
CA ALA A 142 10.99 -2.14 15.32
C ALA A 142 11.48 -1.16 16.39
N GLU A 143 11.73 -1.62 17.62
CA GLU A 143 12.13 -0.79 18.77
C GLU A 143 13.36 0.10 18.49
N HIS A 144 14.24 -0.33 17.57
CA HIS A 144 15.47 0.38 17.19
C HIS A 144 15.33 1.20 15.90
N SER A 145 14.11 1.43 15.42
CA SER A 145 13.88 2.21 14.21
C SER A 145 14.23 3.68 14.43
N SER A 146 14.58 4.39 13.35
CA SER A 146 14.86 5.82 13.45
C SER A 146 13.62 6.64 13.85
N PRO A 147 13.80 7.81 14.48
CA PRO A 147 12.69 8.69 14.84
C PRO A 147 11.77 9.06 13.67
N MET A 148 12.31 9.12 12.44
CA MET A 148 11.51 9.39 11.24
C MET A 148 10.50 8.27 10.95
N VAL A 149 10.90 7.01 11.15
CA VAL A 149 10.01 5.84 11.00
C VAL A 149 8.84 5.93 11.98
N HIS A 150 9.13 6.22 13.24
CA HIS A 150 8.09 6.42 14.26
C HIS A 150 7.20 7.63 13.97
N ALA A 151 7.77 8.73 13.45
CA ALA A 151 7.02 9.93 13.12
C ALA A 151 6.03 9.70 11.98
N LEU A 152 6.44 9.02 10.89
CA LEU A 152 5.47 8.69 9.83
C LEU A 152 4.44 7.69 10.34
N ALA A 153 4.84 6.76 11.21
CA ALA A 153 3.90 5.82 11.78
C ALA A 153 2.74 6.52 12.49
N ALA A 154 3.10 7.41 13.42
CA ALA A 154 2.15 8.24 14.14
C ALA A 154 1.32 9.14 13.20
N PHE A 155 1.95 9.73 12.17
CA PHE A 155 1.24 10.54 11.18
C PHE A 155 0.13 9.77 10.49
N THR A 156 0.44 8.57 9.99
CA THR A 156 -0.53 7.72 9.32
C THR A 156 -1.63 7.25 10.27
N ASP A 157 -1.29 6.85 11.50
CA ASP A 157 -2.27 6.39 12.48
C ASP A 157 -3.28 7.50 12.81
N GLU A 158 -2.80 8.72 13.08
CA GLU A 158 -3.66 9.88 13.32
C GLU A 158 -4.50 10.20 12.08
N TRP A 159 -3.91 10.16 10.88
CA TRP A 159 -4.64 10.42 9.64
C TRP A 159 -5.78 9.42 9.41
N ILE A 160 -5.52 8.11 9.56
CA ILE A 160 -6.54 7.07 9.44
C ILE A 160 -7.65 7.28 10.47
N ALA A 161 -7.29 7.56 11.73
CA ALA A 161 -8.27 7.83 12.78
C ALA A 161 -9.20 8.99 12.43
N ARG A 162 -8.67 10.07 11.84
CA ARG A 162 -9.46 11.24 11.41
C ARG A 162 -10.31 10.97 10.18
N GLU A 163 -9.81 10.19 9.23
CA GLU A 163 -10.49 9.97 7.96
C GLU A 163 -11.56 8.88 8.02
N THR A 164 -11.47 7.96 8.99
CA THR A 164 -12.41 6.84 9.13
C THR A 164 -13.87 7.32 9.24
N GLU A 165 -14.13 8.32 10.09
CA GLU A 165 -15.48 8.89 10.24
C GLU A 165 -15.97 9.54 8.94
N ARG A 166 -15.08 10.26 8.26
CA ARG A 166 -15.39 10.90 6.98
C ARG A 166 -15.74 9.87 5.92
N TRP A 167 -14.97 8.80 5.79
CA TRP A 167 -15.25 7.71 4.84
C TRP A 167 -16.58 7.02 5.13
N ALA A 168 -16.90 6.82 6.41
CA ALA A 168 -18.17 6.23 6.83
C ALA A 168 -19.38 7.09 6.39
N THR A 169 -19.26 8.42 6.34
CA THR A 169 -20.33 9.29 5.80
C THR A 169 -20.67 9.00 4.33
N GLN A 170 -19.72 8.45 3.59
CA GLN A 170 -19.86 8.05 2.18
C GLN A 170 -20.17 6.56 2.03
N ARG A 171 -20.43 5.84 3.14
CA ARG A 171 -20.60 4.37 3.20
C ARG A 171 -19.38 3.58 2.73
N LEU A 172 -18.20 4.19 2.77
CA LEU A 172 -16.93 3.53 2.54
C LEU A 172 -16.35 3.04 3.86
N SER A 173 -15.52 2.01 3.80
CA SER A 173 -14.74 1.55 4.96
C SER A 173 -13.27 1.95 4.81
N LEU A 174 -12.71 2.52 5.88
CA LEU A 174 -11.29 2.75 6.03
C LEU A 174 -10.83 2.04 7.30
N ALA A 175 -9.81 1.21 7.20
CA ALA A 175 -9.31 0.45 8.32
C ALA A 175 -7.79 0.33 8.28
N GLN A 176 -7.22 -0.07 9.41
CA GLN A 176 -5.81 -0.39 9.57
C GLN A 176 -5.66 -1.79 10.14
N LEU A 177 -4.68 -2.54 9.64
CA LEU A 177 -4.37 -3.89 10.08
C LEU A 177 -2.87 -4.00 10.35
N MET A 178 -2.51 -4.38 11.58
CA MET A 178 -1.13 -4.65 11.96
C MET A 178 -0.64 -5.95 11.31
N VAL A 179 0.57 -5.93 10.76
CA VAL A 179 1.24 -7.10 10.18
C VAL A 179 2.61 -7.30 10.84
N GLU A 180 2.91 -8.56 11.20
CA GLU A 180 4.04 -8.89 12.09
C GLU A 180 5.43 -8.75 11.44
N SER A 181 5.52 -8.73 10.12
CA SER A 181 6.79 -8.69 9.38
C SER A 181 6.55 -8.49 7.89
N VAL A 182 7.40 -7.71 7.22
CA VAL A 182 7.60 -7.83 5.77
C VAL A 182 8.65 -8.93 5.60
N ASP A 183 8.22 -10.17 5.41
CA ASP A 183 9.17 -11.24 5.10
C ASP A 183 9.89 -10.88 3.79
N GLN A 184 11.17 -10.50 3.90
CA GLN A 184 12.07 -10.21 2.78
C GLN A 184 12.70 -11.50 2.25
#